data_AF-A0AAJ2YXU0-F1
#
_entry.id   AF-A0AAJ2YXU0-F1
#
_cell.length_a   1.000
_cell.length_b   1.000
_cell.length_c   1.000
_cell.angle_alpha   90.00
_cell.angle_beta   90.00
_cell.angle_gamma   90.00
#
_symmetry.space_group_name_H-M   'P 1'
#
loop_
_entity.id
_entity.type
_entity.pdbx_description
1 polymer ?
#
loop_
_entity_poly.entity_id
_entity_poly.type
_entity_poly.pdbx_seq_one_letter_code
_entity_poly.pdbx_strand_id
1 'polypeptide(L)'
;MQPKHYFNKQRHLSNESAVSQAADKLNDLLDALQDDDVSNDPTTAELEAATKDLQDALQADGQKRTTANNAAETAIDQAKQSKVAGDSAVQDALKHLQDVMNNAANDDPDALTADIESATKALQDAVSAAESDRDEAVQDANDLIAKTAPVSNESNVAEALQNLQDALNGATTGDEIREAEAKLQDALDKANAARTTANDAADKAISDANDSQVVNDPAVQDALKHLQEVMEDAANDDPAALTADIESATKAVQDAVNAAKSDRDAATTDANSLISKTAPVSNEPGVAEALQNLRDALNGTTTGSDIREATAKLQDALDAANTARNTANDAGKQAITDANASAVANNPSVAAAMQHLQDVMTNAANDDPKALTADIEAAMKALQDAVTAATSDRESAVTDANNLISKTAPVSNESGVATAMQALRDAVNTGTAAEIREATAKLQDALDAANAARNTANDAGKQAITNAKASAVATDPAVAAAMQHLQDVMTNAANDDPKALTADIEAAIKALQDAVTNANNQGSGEQPTDNTPGETEPGTTLPDPVTTVPAPGKTPEPVDVMPSVPASDAPIQLVEIVSHRL
;
A
#
# COMPACT_ATOMS: atom_id res chain seq x y z
N MET A 1 -102.60 -65.35 -46.07
CA MET A 1 -101.44 -65.63 -45.18
C MET A 1 -101.86 -65.32 -43.74
N GLN A 2 -101.14 -65.79 -42.71
CA GLN A 2 -101.57 -65.63 -41.31
C GLN A 2 -101.15 -64.28 -40.70
N PRO A 3 -102.07 -63.39 -40.26
CA PRO A 3 -101.69 -62.09 -39.68
C PRO A 3 -101.00 -62.19 -38.31
N LYS A 4 -101.31 -63.24 -37.53
CA LYS A 4 -100.90 -63.37 -36.12
C LYS A 4 -99.37 -63.44 -35.87
N HIS A 5 -98.57 -63.69 -36.91
CA HIS A 5 -97.10 -63.69 -36.81
C HIS A 5 -96.44 -62.32 -37.10
N TYR A 6 -97.17 -61.35 -37.64
CA TYR A 6 -96.63 -60.00 -37.90
C TYR A 6 -96.78 -59.10 -36.67
N PHE A 7 -98.00 -59.05 -36.11
CA PHE A 7 -98.36 -58.27 -34.92
C PHE A 7 -97.39 -58.47 -33.74
N ASN A 8 -97.06 -59.72 -33.42
CA ASN A 8 -96.22 -60.05 -32.26
C ASN A 8 -94.73 -59.75 -32.45
N LYS A 9 -94.33 -59.13 -33.58
CA LYS A 9 -92.97 -58.66 -33.86
C LYS A 9 -92.82 -57.13 -33.81
N GLN A 10 -93.92 -56.37 -33.82
CA GLN A 10 -93.92 -54.90 -33.80
C GLN A 10 -94.57 -54.33 -32.54
N ARG A 11 -94.59 -55.14 -31.47
CA ARG A 11 -95.17 -54.83 -30.15
C ARG A 11 -94.26 -53.93 -29.29
N HIS A 12 -93.57 -53.01 -29.97
CA HIS A 12 -92.63 -51.97 -29.49
C HIS A 12 -92.87 -50.63 -30.22
N LEU A 13 -94.03 -50.52 -30.86
CA LEU A 13 -94.52 -49.33 -31.58
C LEU A 13 -95.94 -48.98 -31.12
N SER A 14 -96.52 -49.64 -30.10
CA SER A 14 -97.97 -49.47 -29.84
C SER A 14 -98.33 -48.07 -29.36
N ASN A 15 -97.37 -47.39 -28.72
CA ASN A 15 -97.50 -46.01 -28.26
C ASN A 15 -97.19 -44.96 -29.35
N GLU A 16 -96.70 -45.37 -30.53
CA GLU A 16 -96.48 -44.44 -31.65
C GLU A 16 -97.82 -43.89 -32.13
N SER A 17 -97.94 -42.56 -32.26
CA SER A 17 -99.26 -41.93 -32.33
C SER A 17 -100.13 -42.38 -33.51
N ALA A 18 -99.53 -42.73 -34.66
CA ALA A 18 -100.29 -43.26 -35.80
C ALA A 18 -100.63 -44.76 -35.64
N VAL A 19 -99.80 -45.52 -34.92
CA VAL A 19 -100.06 -46.93 -34.59
C VAL A 19 -101.14 -47.05 -33.52
N SER A 20 -101.08 -46.27 -32.43
CA SER A 20 -102.15 -46.22 -31.42
C SER A 20 -103.47 -45.82 -32.09
N GLN A 21 -103.54 -44.69 -32.80
CA GLN A 21 -104.78 -44.25 -33.45
C GLN A 21 -105.38 -45.30 -34.40
N ALA A 22 -104.55 -46.07 -35.12
CA ALA A 22 -105.02 -47.15 -35.99
C ALA A 22 -105.37 -48.44 -35.23
N ALA A 23 -104.73 -48.71 -34.09
CA ALA A 23 -105.03 -49.83 -33.20
C ALA A 23 -106.31 -49.59 -32.40
N ASP A 24 -106.49 -48.39 -31.85
CA ASP A 24 -107.69 -47.93 -31.15
C ASP A 24 -108.89 -47.95 -32.11
N LYS A 25 -108.75 -47.37 -33.32
CA LYS A 25 -109.76 -47.45 -34.38
C LYS A 25 -110.12 -48.88 -34.78
N LEU A 26 -109.14 -49.81 -34.81
CA LEU A 26 -109.41 -51.22 -35.08
C LEU A 26 -110.08 -51.90 -33.88
N ASN A 27 -109.73 -51.53 -32.65
CA ASN A 27 -110.31 -52.09 -31.43
C ASN A 27 -111.77 -51.61 -31.24
N ASP A 28 -112.07 -50.33 -31.49
CA ASP A 28 -113.43 -49.79 -31.53
C ASP A 28 -114.33 -50.61 -32.47
N LEU A 29 -113.81 -50.96 -33.66
CA LEU A 29 -114.52 -51.80 -34.65
C LEU A 29 -114.59 -53.29 -34.25
N LEU A 30 -113.73 -53.77 -33.35
CA LEU A 30 -113.78 -55.14 -32.81
C LEU A 30 -114.68 -55.26 -31.58
N ASP A 31 -114.80 -54.20 -30.78
CA ASP A 31 -115.72 -54.13 -29.64
C ASP A 31 -117.16 -53.84 -30.12
N ALA A 32 -117.34 -53.07 -31.19
CA ALA A 32 -118.62 -52.92 -31.89
C ALA A 32 -119.13 -54.21 -32.59
N LEU A 33 -118.35 -55.30 -32.61
CA LEU A 33 -118.80 -56.65 -32.99
C LEU A 33 -119.17 -57.54 -31.78
N GLN A 34 -118.99 -57.03 -30.56
CA GLN A 34 -119.23 -57.76 -29.31
C GLN A 34 -120.41 -57.19 -28.50
N ASP A 35 -120.96 -56.05 -28.91
CA ASP A 35 -122.20 -55.49 -28.36
C ASP A 35 -123.43 -56.17 -29.02
N ASP A 36 -124.48 -56.44 -28.25
CA ASP A 36 -125.64 -57.25 -28.68
C ASP A 36 -126.67 -56.44 -29.53
N ASP A 37 -126.44 -55.15 -29.79
CA ASP A 37 -127.33 -54.28 -30.58
C ASP A 37 -127.03 -54.33 -32.08
N VAL A 38 -127.60 -55.34 -32.75
CA VAL A 38 -127.44 -55.72 -34.18
C VAL A 38 -127.93 -54.66 -35.20
N SER A 39 -128.01 -53.39 -34.81
CA SER A 39 -128.46 -52.28 -35.66
C SER A 39 -127.31 -51.52 -36.32
N ASN A 40 -126.04 -51.77 -35.98
CA ASN A 40 -124.92 -50.95 -36.46
C ASN A 40 -123.55 -51.68 -36.54
N ASP A 41 -123.55 -53.01 -36.70
CA ASP A 41 -122.34 -53.85 -36.85
C ASP A 41 -121.38 -53.30 -37.93
N PRO A 42 -120.07 -53.15 -37.66
CA PRO A 42 -119.12 -52.65 -38.65
C PRO A 42 -118.89 -53.67 -39.77
N THR A 43 -118.79 -53.18 -41.01
CA THR A 43 -118.71 -54.06 -42.18
C THR A 43 -117.32 -54.70 -42.32
N THR A 44 -117.26 -55.83 -43.04
CA THR A 44 -115.99 -56.48 -43.42
C THR A 44 -115.04 -55.52 -44.13
N ALA A 45 -115.56 -54.58 -44.92
CA ALA A 45 -114.75 -53.58 -45.61
C ALA A 45 -114.13 -52.53 -44.65
N GLU A 46 -114.83 -52.14 -43.60
CA GLU A 46 -114.32 -51.22 -42.57
C GLU A 46 -113.28 -51.90 -41.67
N LEU A 47 -113.49 -53.17 -41.33
CA LEU A 47 -112.53 -54.01 -40.61
C LEU A 47 -111.26 -54.27 -41.44
N GLU A 48 -111.40 -54.57 -42.74
CA GLU A 48 -110.27 -54.70 -43.66
C GLU A 48 -109.53 -53.36 -43.85
N ALA A 49 -110.25 -52.24 -43.92
CA ALA A 49 -109.66 -50.90 -44.01
C ALA A 49 -108.87 -50.54 -42.74
N ALA A 50 -109.46 -50.66 -41.53
CA ALA A 50 -108.75 -50.37 -40.29
C ALA A 50 -107.58 -51.34 -40.03
N THR A 51 -107.73 -52.62 -40.40
CA THR A 51 -106.62 -53.60 -40.37
C THR A 51 -105.49 -53.20 -41.32
N LYS A 52 -105.80 -52.59 -42.46
CA LYS A 52 -104.80 -52.06 -43.40
C LYS A 52 -104.19 -50.75 -42.92
N ASP A 53 -104.97 -49.80 -42.42
CA ASP A 53 -104.49 -48.55 -41.85
C ASP A 53 -103.43 -48.84 -40.76
N LEU A 54 -103.70 -49.82 -39.88
CA LEU A 54 -102.77 -50.24 -38.84
C LEU A 54 -101.53 -50.95 -39.39
N GLN A 55 -101.65 -51.77 -40.44
CA GLN A 55 -100.48 -52.39 -41.09
C GLN A 55 -99.58 -51.34 -41.77
N ASP A 56 -100.19 -50.35 -42.44
CA ASP A 56 -99.47 -49.27 -43.10
C ASP A 56 -98.79 -48.34 -42.06
N ALA A 57 -99.47 -48.02 -40.95
CA ALA A 57 -98.91 -47.27 -39.83
C ALA A 57 -97.73 -48.02 -39.17
N LEU A 58 -97.92 -49.29 -38.81
CA LEU A 58 -96.86 -50.15 -38.26
C LEU A 58 -95.66 -50.27 -39.20
N GLN A 59 -95.88 -50.30 -40.51
CA GLN A 59 -94.79 -50.35 -41.49
C GLN A 59 -94.06 -49.01 -41.61
N ALA A 60 -94.79 -47.88 -41.63
CA ALA A 60 -94.21 -46.55 -41.72
C ALA A 60 -93.41 -46.18 -40.46
N ASP A 61 -93.99 -46.33 -39.27
CA ASP A 61 -93.34 -45.98 -38.01
C ASP A 61 -92.22 -46.99 -37.66
N GLY A 62 -92.36 -48.26 -38.07
CA GLY A 62 -91.26 -49.22 -38.02
C GLY A 62 -90.06 -48.83 -38.88
N GLN A 63 -90.26 -48.21 -40.04
CA GLN A 63 -89.18 -47.66 -40.87
C GLN A 63 -88.53 -46.42 -40.24
N LYS A 64 -89.33 -45.51 -39.65
CA LYS A 64 -88.79 -44.37 -38.88
C LYS A 64 -87.95 -44.84 -37.71
N ARG A 65 -88.48 -45.71 -36.85
CA ARG A 65 -87.79 -46.27 -35.68
C ARG A 65 -86.49 -46.99 -36.07
N THR A 66 -86.50 -47.77 -37.16
CA THR A 66 -85.27 -48.39 -37.69
C THR A 66 -84.24 -47.33 -38.10
N THR A 67 -84.67 -46.23 -38.72
CA THR A 67 -83.78 -45.15 -39.15
C THR A 67 -83.21 -44.38 -37.95
N ALA A 68 -84.04 -44.06 -36.96
CA ALA A 68 -83.63 -43.42 -35.71
C ALA A 68 -82.64 -44.29 -34.92
N ASN A 69 -82.90 -45.60 -34.79
CA ASN A 69 -82.00 -46.54 -34.12
C ASN A 69 -80.64 -46.60 -34.82
N ASN A 70 -80.60 -46.72 -36.16
CA ASN A 70 -79.33 -46.74 -36.91
C ASN A 70 -78.53 -45.43 -36.75
N ALA A 71 -79.21 -44.28 -36.69
CA ALA A 71 -78.59 -42.99 -36.44
C ALA A 71 -78.04 -42.88 -35.00
N ALA A 72 -78.80 -43.38 -34.02
CA ALA A 72 -78.40 -43.45 -32.62
C ALA A 72 -77.18 -44.36 -32.40
N GLU A 73 -77.16 -45.57 -32.98
CA GLU A 73 -76.01 -46.47 -32.96
C GLU A 73 -74.77 -45.79 -33.57
N THR A 74 -74.94 -45.11 -34.72
CA THR A 74 -73.86 -44.34 -35.36
C THR A 74 -73.33 -43.22 -34.45
N ALA A 75 -74.20 -42.46 -33.80
CA ALA A 75 -73.82 -41.38 -32.90
C ALA A 75 -73.13 -41.91 -31.62
N ILE A 76 -73.60 -43.03 -31.07
CA ILE A 76 -72.98 -43.72 -29.92
C ILE A 76 -71.55 -44.16 -30.26
N ASP A 77 -71.33 -44.75 -31.44
CA ASP A 77 -70.00 -45.23 -31.84
C ASP A 77 -69.06 -44.08 -32.23
N GLN A 78 -69.59 -42.99 -32.80
CA GLN A 78 -68.84 -41.74 -33.01
C GLN A 78 -68.41 -41.11 -31.69
N ALA A 79 -69.33 -40.94 -30.73
CA ALA A 79 -69.03 -40.37 -29.41
C ALA A 79 -67.96 -41.18 -28.67
N LYS A 80 -68.03 -42.52 -28.68
CA LYS A 80 -67.01 -43.42 -28.10
C LYS A 80 -65.63 -43.36 -28.79
N GLN A 81 -65.57 -42.92 -30.04
CA GLN A 81 -64.33 -42.80 -30.82
C GLN A 81 -63.76 -41.37 -30.82
N SER A 82 -64.55 -40.38 -30.39
CA SER A 82 -64.11 -38.99 -30.23
C SER A 82 -63.02 -38.85 -29.16
N LYS A 83 -62.20 -37.80 -29.24
CA LYS A 83 -61.26 -37.46 -28.15
C LYS A 83 -61.97 -37.08 -26.85
N VAL A 84 -63.23 -36.67 -26.94
CA VAL A 84 -64.07 -36.21 -25.83
C VAL A 84 -64.98 -37.31 -25.26
N ALA A 85 -64.72 -38.58 -25.60
CA ALA A 85 -65.44 -39.73 -25.05
C ALA A 85 -65.40 -39.81 -23.51
N GLY A 86 -64.41 -39.17 -22.88
CA GLY A 86 -64.30 -39.06 -21.41
C GLY A 86 -65.06 -37.88 -20.78
N ASP A 87 -65.63 -36.96 -21.57
CA ASP A 87 -66.37 -35.82 -21.04
C ASP A 87 -67.67 -36.24 -20.32
N SER A 88 -68.01 -35.50 -19.27
CA SER A 88 -69.17 -35.76 -18.41
C SER A 88 -70.50 -35.57 -19.12
N ALA A 89 -70.66 -34.51 -19.93
CA ALA A 89 -71.90 -34.27 -20.68
C ALA A 89 -72.05 -35.24 -21.85
N VAL A 90 -70.94 -35.62 -22.49
CA VAL A 90 -70.91 -36.70 -23.50
C VAL A 90 -71.31 -38.03 -22.88
N GLN A 91 -70.78 -38.39 -21.70
CA GLN A 91 -71.14 -39.63 -21.00
C GLN A 91 -72.62 -39.64 -20.56
N ASP A 92 -73.13 -38.55 -19.98
CA ASP A 92 -74.54 -38.45 -19.58
C ASP A 92 -75.49 -38.52 -20.78
N ALA A 93 -75.18 -37.82 -21.88
CA ALA A 93 -75.98 -37.91 -23.11
C ALA A 93 -75.92 -39.29 -23.77
N LEU A 94 -74.74 -39.94 -23.76
CA LEU A 94 -74.54 -41.29 -24.30
C LEU A 94 -75.27 -42.35 -23.48
N LYS A 95 -75.32 -42.18 -22.16
CA LYS A 95 -76.15 -43.01 -21.26
C LYS A 95 -77.64 -42.76 -21.51
N HIS A 96 -78.07 -41.50 -21.56
CA HIS A 96 -79.47 -41.13 -21.78
C HIS A 96 -80.01 -41.72 -23.09
N LEU A 97 -79.26 -41.60 -24.19
CA LEU A 97 -79.63 -42.21 -25.47
C LEU A 97 -79.76 -43.73 -25.39
N GLN A 98 -78.84 -44.41 -24.69
CA GLN A 98 -78.93 -45.86 -24.47
C GLN A 98 -80.15 -46.23 -23.62
N ASP A 99 -80.48 -45.47 -22.57
CA ASP A 99 -81.68 -45.69 -21.76
C ASP A 99 -82.96 -45.51 -22.63
N VAL A 100 -83.06 -44.45 -23.44
CA VAL A 100 -84.22 -44.21 -24.32
C VAL A 100 -84.35 -45.30 -25.39
N MET A 101 -83.25 -45.74 -26.00
CA MET A 101 -83.26 -46.88 -26.95
C MET A 101 -83.70 -48.20 -26.29
N ASN A 102 -83.28 -48.43 -25.03
CA ASN A 102 -83.69 -49.63 -24.28
C ASN A 102 -85.18 -49.57 -23.90
N ASN A 103 -85.68 -48.42 -23.43
CA ASN A 103 -87.09 -48.24 -23.07
C ASN A 103 -87.99 -48.39 -24.32
N ALA A 104 -87.60 -47.78 -25.43
CA ALA A 104 -88.25 -47.93 -26.73
C ALA A 104 -88.38 -49.39 -27.18
N ALA A 105 -87.30 -50.17 -27.06
CA ALA A 105 -87.31 -51.60 -27.41
C ALA A 105 -88.26 -52.44 -26.53
N ASN A 106 -88.70 -51.91 -25.39
CA ASN A 106 -89.63 -52.54 -24.46
C ASN A 106 -91.08 -52.02 -24.55
N ASP A 107 -91.41 -51.16 -25.54
CA ASP A 107 -92.77 -50.59 -25.72
C ASP A 107 -93.16 -49.62 -24.58
N ASP A 108 -92.18 -48.88 -24.05
CA ASP A 108 -92.41 -47.82 -23.06
C ASP A 108 -93.10 -46.59 -23.70
N PRO A 109 -94.16 -46.02 -23.09
CA PRO A 109 -94.85 -44.85 -23.63
C PRO A 109 -94.01 -43.56 -23.61
N ASP A 110 -93.01 -43.46 -22.73
CA ASP A 110 -92.14 -42.28 -22.60
C ASP A 110 -90.86 -42.43 -23.47
N ALA A 111 -90.88 -43.29 -24.49
CA ALA A 111 -89.74 -43.57 -25.38
C ALA A 111 -90.14 -43.75 -26.86
N LEU A 112 -90.77 -42.74 -27.46
CA LEU A 112 -91.21 -42.73 -28.86
C LEU A 112 -90.04 -42.54 -29.84
N THR A 113 -90.29 -42.66 -31.15
CA THR A 113 -89.24 -42.49 -32.17
C THR A 113 -88.61 -41.09 -32.09
N ALA A 114 -89.42 -40.07 -31.81
CA ALA A 114 -88.97 -38.68 -31.64
C ALA A 114 -88.04 -38.49 -30.42
N ASP A 115 -88.16 -39.33 -29.38
CA ASP A 115 -87.30 -39.26 -28.20
C ASP A 115 -85.92 -39.85 -28.47
N ILE A 116 -85.83 -40.91 -29.29
CA ILE A 116 -84.54 -41.40 -29.81
C ILE A 116 -83.88 -40.35 -30.70
N GLU A 117 -84.63 -39.72 -31.61
CA GLU A 117 -84.11 -38.63 -32.46
C GLU A 117 -83.61 -37.45 -31.61
N SER A 118 -84.35 -37.07 -30.57
CA SER A 118 -84.00 -35.98 -29.64
C SER A 118 -82.76 -36.31 -28.80
N ALA A 119 -82.68 -37.51 -28.22
CA ALA A 119 -81.51 -37.95 -27.45
C ALA A 119 -80.28 -38.17 -28.35
N THR A 120 -80.46 -38.57 -29.62
CA THR A 120 -79.38 -38.65 -30.62
C THR A 120 -78.82 -37.26 -30.91
N LYS A 121 -79.70 -36.26 -31.07
CA LYS A 121 -79.28 -34.88 -31.27
C LYS A 121 -78.58 -34.30 -30.03
N ALA A 122 -79.07 -34.62 -28.83
CA ALA A 122 -78.43 -34.22 -27.57
C ALA A 122 -77.02 -34.79 -27.42
N LEU A 123 -76.79 -36.05 -27.81
CA LEU A 123 -75.44 -36.63 -27.84
C LEU A 123 -74.53 -35.94 -28.86
N GLN A 124 -75.04 -35.65 -30.06
CA GLN A 124 -74.28 -34.91 -31.08
C GLN A 124 -73.92 -33.50 -30.63
N ASP A 125 -74.82 -32.80 -29.92
CA ASP A 125 -74.56 -31.47 -29.38
C ASP A 125 -73.58 -31.51 -28.20
N ALA A 126 -73.66 -32.51 -27.31
CA ALA A 126 -72.70 -32.71 -26.23
C ALA A 126 -71.28 -32.97 -26.78
N VAL A 127 -71.14 -33.85 -27.78
CA VAL A 127 -69.85 -34.09 -28.45
C VAL A 127 -69.33 -32.82 -29.12
N SER A 128 -70.17 -32.11 -29.88
CA SER A 128 -69.76 -30.88 -30.59
C SER A 128 -69.33 -29.76 -29.62
N ALA A 129 -70.00 -29.65 -28.47
CA ALA A 129 -69.65 -28.68 -27.44
C ALA A 129 -68.33 -29.04 -26.75
N ALA A 130 -68.15 -30.31 -26.36
CA ALA A 130 -66.92 -30.78 -25.74
C ALA A 130 -65.71 -30.74 -26.70
N GLU A 131 -65.91 -31.00 -28.00
CA GLU A 131 -64.85 -30.85 -29.02
C GLU A 131 -64.43 -29.38 -29.15
N SER A 132 -65.38 -28.44 -29.17
CA SER A 132 -65.07 -27.00 -29.18
C SER A 132 -64.37 -26.52 -27.90
N ASP A 133 -64.79 -27.01 -26.73
CA ASP A 133 -64.18 -26.71 -25.44
C ASP A 133 -62.72 -27.21 -25.37
N ARG A 134 -62.49 -28.43 -25.87
CA ARG A 134 -61.16 -29.02 -25.95
C ARG A 134 -60.26 -28.27 -26.94
N ASP A 135 -60.77 -27.84 -28.08
CA ASP A 135 -59.97 -27.11 -29.08
C ASP A 135 -59.59 -25.69 -28.58
N GLU A 136 -60.44 -25.03 -27.79
CA GLU A 136 -60.09 -23.79 -27.07
C GLU A 136 -58.96 -24.03 -26.06
N ALA A 137 -59.07 -25.05 -25.20
CA ALA A 137 -58.01 -25.41 -24.26
C ALA A 137 -56.70 -25.85 -24.95
N VAL A 138 -56.77 -26.49 -26.13
CA VAL A 138 -55.59 -26.78 -26.96
C VAL A 138 -54.95 -25.49 -27.47
N GLN A 139 -55.74 -24.48 -27.86
CA GLN A 139 -55.20 -23.22 -28.34
C GLN A 139 -54.45 -22.49 -27.22
N ASP A 140 -55.09 -22.29 -26.06
CA ASP A 140 -54.51 -21.60 -24.90
C ASP A 140 -53.22 -22.28 -24.42
N ALA A 141 -53.23 -23.62 -24.33
CA ALA A 141 -52.04 -24.41 -24.00
C ALA A 141 -50.88 -24.22 -24.99
N ASN A 142 -51.12 -24.19 -26.30
CA ASN A 142 -50.06 -23.90 -27.30
C ASN A 142 -49.56 -22.46 -27.17
N ASP A 143 -50.46 -21.53 -26.90
CA ASP A 143 -50.14 -20.12 -26.67
C ASP A 143 -49.30 -19.93 -25.40
N LEU A 144 -49.47 -20.77 -24.36
CA LEU A 144 -48.62 -20.77 -23.16
C LEU A 144 -47.25 -21.42 -23.43
N ILE A 145 -47.20 -22.54 -24.17
CA ILE A 145 -45.95 -23.22 -24.55
C ILE A 145 -45.01 -22.25 -25.30
N ALA A 146 -45.56 -21.41 -26.19
CA ALA A 146 -44.81 -20.39 -26.92
C ALA A 146 -44.25 -19.24 -26.06
N LYS A 147 -44.59 -19.18 -24.77
CA LYS A 147 -44.18 -18.14 -23.80
C LYS A 147 -43.31 -18.68 -22.66
N THR A 148 -42.71 -19.87 -22.82
CA THR A 148 -41.91 -20.55 -21.79
C THR A 148 -40.47 -20.00 -21.65
N ALA A 149 -39.91 -19.43 -22.72
CA ALA A 149 -38.61 -18.75 -22.67
C ALA A 149 -38.68 -17.43 -21.87
N PRO A 150 -37.63 -17.02 -21.12
CA PRO A 150 -36.28 -17.58 -21.09
C PRO A 150 -36.04 -18.55 -19.92
N VAL A 151 -37.06 -19.32 -19.52
CA VAL A 151 -37.01 -20.24 -18.37
C VAL A 151 -37.51 -21.65 -18.72
N SER A 152 -37.56 -22.02 -20.01
CA SER A 152 -38.15 -23.30 -20.42
C SER A 152 -37.32 -24.50 -19.95
N ASN A 153 -36.01 -24.30 -19.79
CA ASN A 153 -35.05 -25.30 -19.32
C ASN A 153 -34.99 -25.44 -17.79
N GLU A 154 -35.66 -24.58 -17.02
CA GLU A 154 -35.73 -24.71 -15.55
C GLU A 154 -36.49 -25.98 -15.17
N SER A 155 -35.95 -26.81 -14.28
CA SER A 155 -36.44 -28.20 -14.06
C SER A 155 -37.95 -28.31 -13.81
N ASN A 156 -38.55 -27.39 -13.06
CA ASN A 156 -39.99 -27.39 -12.77
C ASN A 156 -40.83 -26.95 -13.99
N VAL A 157 -40.30 -26.05 -14.81
CA VAL A 157 -40.95 -25.59 -16.05
C VAL A 157 -40.86 -26.69 -17.11
N ALA A 158 -39.68 -27.31 -17.29
CA ALA A 158 -39.49 -28.43 -18.19
C ALA A 158 -40.39 -29.63 -17.84
N GLU A 159 -40.54 -29.96 -16.55
CA GLU A 159 -41.46 -30.99 -16.08
C GLU A 159 -42.93 -30.62 -16.34
N ALA A 160 -43.37 -29.41 -16.01
CA ALA A 160 -44.74 -28.97 -16.28
C ALA A 160 -45.06 -28.89 -17.79
N LEU A 161 -44.07 -28.50 -18.59
CA LEU A 161 -44.13 -28.43 -20.05
C LEU A 161 -44.28 -29.84 -20.66
N GLN A 162 -43.53 -30.84 -20.19
CA GLN A 162 -43.72 -32.22 -20.61
C GLN A 162 -45.10 -32.75 -20.22
N ASN A 163 -45.57 -32.48 -18.99
CA ASN A 163 -46.92 -32.88 -18.55
C ASN A 163 -48.03 -32.27 -19.42
N LEU A 164 -47.90 -31.00 -19.84
CA LEU A 164 -48.84 -30.36 -20.76
C LEU A 164 -48.76 -30.95 -22.18
N GLN A 165 -47.56 -31.25 -22.69
CA GLN A 165 -47.40 -31.92 -23.98
C GLN A 165 -47.99 -33.34 -23.97
N ASP A 166 -47.84 -34.09 -22.88
CA ASP A 166 -48.45 -35.41 -22.72
C ASP A 166 -49.99 -35.31 -22.67
N ALA A 167 -50.53 -34.30 -21.97
CA ALA A 167 -51.97 -34.02 -21.95
C ALA A 167 -52.51 -33.65 -23.35
N LEU A 168 -51.81 -32.80 -24.12
CA LEU A 168 -52.20 -32.40 -25.47
C LEU A 168 -52.23 -33.59 -26.45
N ASN A 169 -51.23 -34.48 -26.36
CA ASN A 169 -51.12 -35.68 -27.18
C ASN A 169 -52.15 -36.77 -26.80
N GLY A 170 -52.63 -36.76 -25.55
CA GLY A 170 -53.58 -37.74 -25.01
C GLY A 170 -55.00 -37.70 -25.61
N ALA A 171 -55.82 -38.62 -25.11
CA ALA A 171 -57.28 -38.67 -25.25
C ALA A 171 -57.94 -38.03 -24.01
N THR A 172 -57.60 -36.76 -23.80
CA THR A 172 -57.91 -35.93 -22.64
C THR A 172 -59.07 -34.97 -22.90
N THR A 173 -59.76 -34.55 -21.83
CA THR A 173 -60.77 -33.48 -21.87
C THR A 173 -60.13 -32.08 -21.88
N GLY A 174 -60.93 -31.04 -22.12
CA GLY A 174 -60.47 -29.65 -22.01
C GLY A 174 -59.99 -29.31 -20.58
N ASP A 175 -60.67 -29.82 -19.56
CA ASP A 175 -60.32 -29.58 -18.15
C ASP A 175 -58.99 -30.22 -17.74
N GLU A 176 -58.66 -31.42 -18.25
CA GLU A 176 -57.36 -32.05 -18.00
C GLU A 176 -56.21 -31.26 -18.65
N ILE A 177 -56.45 -30.64 -19.81
CA ILE A 177 -55.48 -29.74 -20.46
C ILE A 177 -55.31 -28.46 -19.62
N ARG A 178 -56.41 -27.84 -19.17
CA ARG A 178 -56.40 -26.65 -18.29
C ARG A 178 -55.70 -26.91 -16.96
N GLU A 179 -55.83 -28.10 -16.37
CA GLU A 179 -55.13 -28.45 -15.13
C GLU A 179 -53.61 -28.57 -15.36
N ALA A 180 -53.17 -29.03 -16.53
CA ALA A 180 -51.76 -29.07 -16.90
C ALA A 180 -51.22 -27.67 -17.27
N GLU A 181 -52.02 -26.85 -17.96
CA GLU A 181 -51.73 -25.46 -18.29
C GLU A 181 -51.53 -24.62 -17.03
N ALA A 182 -52.43 -24.71 -16.05
CA ALA A 182 -52.33 -24.01 -14.78
C ALA A 182 -51.06 -24.38 -13.99
N LYS A 183 -50.60 -25.64 -14.08
CA LYS A 183 -49.32 -26.09 -13.49
C LYS A 183 -48.11 -25.51 -14.22
N LEU A 184 -48.17 -25.39 -15.55
CA LEU A 184 -47.12 -24.73 -16.33
C LEU A 184 -47.06 -23.23 -16.00
N GLN A 185 -48.19 -22.53 -15.91
CA GLN A 185 -48.20 -21.12 -15.52
C GLN A 185 -47.64 -20.90 -14.10
N ASP A 186 -48.06 -21.72 -13.12
CA ASP A 186 -47.53 -21.67 -11.75
C ASP A 186 -46.01 -21.97 -11.68
N ALA A 187 -45.50 -22.86 -12.53
CA ALA A 187 -44.06 -23.11 -12.66
C ALA A 187 -43.33 -21.92 -13.31
N LEU A 188 -43.89 -21.35 -14.38
CA LEU A 188 -43.33 -20.19 -15.08
C LEU A 188 -43.29 -18.93 -14.20
N ASP A 189 -44.34 -18.64 -13.44
CA ASP A 189 -44.39 -17.48 -12.54
C ASP A 189 -43.29 -17.56 -11.48
N LYS A 190 -43.07 -18.75 -10.91
CA LYS A 190 -42.02 -19.02 -9.92
C LYS A 190 -40.62 -18.93 -10.54
N ALA A 191 -40.42 -19.52 -11.72
CA ALA A 191 -39.15 -19.49 -12.42
C ALA A 191 -38.75 -18.07 -12.84
N ASN A 192 -39.68 -17.28 -13.40
CA ASN A 192 -39.45 -15.88 -13.75
C ASN A 192 -39.17 -15.00 -12.52
N ALA A 193 -39.86 -15.21 -11.40
CA ALA A 193 -39.57 -14.50 -10.15
C ALA A 193 -38.18 -14.84 -9.59
N ALA A 194 -37.76 -16.11 -9.66
CA ALA A 194 -36.42 -16.53 -9.27
C ALA A 194 -35.35 -15.94 -10.20
N ARG A 195 -35.53 -16.05 -11.52
CA ARG A 195 -34.62 -15.48 -12.53
C ARG A 195 -34.47 -13.96 -12.40
N THR A 196 -35.56 -13.24 -12.13
CA THR A 196 -35.52 -11.80 -11.84
C THR A 196 -34.67 -11.51 -10.60
N THR A 197 -34.86 -12.27 -9.52
CA THR A 197 -34.11 -12.11 -8.27
C THR A 197 -32.61 -12.39 -8.46
N ALA A 198 -32.26 -13.39 -9.26
CA ALA A 198 -30.87 -13.70 -9.62
C ALA A 198 -30.24 -12.61 -10.48
N ASN A 199 -30.97 -12.07 -11.47
CA ASN A 199 -30.51 -10.95 -12.31
C ASN A 199 -30.28 -9.67 -11.48
N ASP A 200 -31.22 -9.30 -10.60
CA ASP A 200 -31.07 -8.15 -9.70
C ASP A 200 -29.82 -8.29 -8.80
N ALA A 201 -29.52 -9.50 -8.34
CA ALA A 201 -28.33 -9.79 -7.54
C ALA A 201 -27.03 -9.75 -8.38
N ALA A 202 -27.09 -10.21 -9.63
CA ALA A 202 -25.98 -10.20 -10.58
C ALA A 202 -25.61 -8.76 -11.00
N ASP A 203 -26.58 -7.95 -11.43
CA ASP A 203 -26.39 -6.53 -11.76
C ASP A 203 -25.79 -5.75 -10.58
N LYS A 204 -26.27 -6.04 -9.35
CA LYS A 204 -25.69 -5.45 -8.15
C LYS A 204 -24.23 -5.89 -7.93
N ALA A 205 -23.91 -7.17 -8.11
CA ALA A 205 -22.54 -7.67 -7.98
C ALA A 205 -21.60 -7.06 -9.04
N ILE A 206 -22.10 -6.85 -10.27
CA ILE A 206 -21.39 -6.15 -11.35
C ILE A 206 -21.10 -4.70 -10.95
N SER A 207 -22.06 -3.97 -10.38
CA SER A 207 -21.82 -2.59 -9.88
C SER A 207 -20.83 -2.57 -8.70
N ASP A 208 -21.06 -3.40 -7.67
CA ASP A 208 -20.23 -3.49 -6.46
C ASP A 208 -18.76 -3.82 -6.78
N ALA A 209 -18.51 -4.57 -7.85
CA ALA A 209 -17.17 -4.94 -8.32
C ALA A 209 -16.52 -3.82 -9.16
N ASN A 210 -17.27 -3.21 -10.09
CA ASN A 210 -16.79 -2.11 -10.92
C ASN A 210 -16.44 -0.85 -10.12
N ASP A 211 -17.23 -0.54 -9.08
CA ASP A 211 -16.97 0.57 -8.15
C ASP A 211 -15.84 0.26 -7.14
N SER A 212 -15.24 -0.93 -7.18
CA SER A 212 -14.22 -1.36 -6.21
C SER A 212 -12.79 -0.99 -6.61
N GLN A 213 -11.93 -0.73 -5.62
CA GLN A 213 -10.50 -0.50 -5.87
C GLN A 213 -9.76 -1.70 -6.50
N VAL A 214 -10.38 -2.88 -6.52
CA VAL A 214 -9.82 -4.13 -7.05
C VAL A 214 -10.44 -4.54 -8.39
N VAL A 215 -11.18 -3.64 -9.06
CA VAL A 215 -11.76 -3.88 -10.40
C VAL A 215 -10.72 -4.33 -11.42
N ASN A 216 -9.47 -3.88 -11.30
CA ASN A 216 -8.35 -4.24 -12.19
C ASN A 216 -7.69 -5.59 -11.85
N ASP A 217 -8.14 -6.31 -10.81
CA ASP A 217 -7.61 -7.64 -10.51
C ASP A 217 -8.05 -8.65 -11.59
N PRO A 218 -7.14 -9.46 -12.17
CA PRO A 218 -7.48 -10.40 -13.22
C PRO A 218 -8.60 -11.39 -12.85
N ALA A 219 -8.64 -11.88 -11.60
CA ALA A 219 -9.68 -12.81 -11.17
C ALA A 219 -11.05 -12.12 -11.03
N VAL A 220 -11.08 -10.82 -10.72
CA VAL A 220 -12.31 -10.01 -10.71
C VAL A 220 -12.80 -9.76 -12.14
N GLN A 221 -11.90 -9.44 -13.07
CA GLN A 221 -12.24 -9.27 -14.49
C GLN A 221 -12.76 -10.57 -15.12
N ASP A 222 -12.08 -11.71 -14.91
CA ASP A 222 -12.50 -13.01 -15.44
C ASP A 222 -13.86 -13.43 -14.88
N ALA A 223 -14.11 -13.23 -13.57
CA ALA A 223 -15.40 -13.52 -12.95
C ALA A 223 -16.52 -12.61 -13.46
N LEU A 224 -16.26 -11.31 -13.64
CA LEU A 224 -17.23 -10.35 -14.19
C LEU A 224 -17.63 -10.71 -15.62
N LYS A 225 -16.65 -11.02 -16.46
CA LYS A 225 -16.88 -11.47 -17.83
C LYS A 225 -17.72 -12.76 -17.87
N HIS A 226 -17.38 -13.75 -17.04
CA HIS A 226 -18.13 -15.00 -16.97
C HIS A 226 -19.58 -14.80 -16.53
N LEU A 227 -19.84 -13.93 -15.54
CA LEU A 227 -21.20 -13.58 -15.13
C LEU A 227 -22.00 -12.93 -16.26
N GLN A 228 -21.38 -12.01 -17.02
CA GLN A 228 -22.02 -11.38 -18.17
C GLN A 228 -22.36 -12.39 -19.27
N GLU A 229 -21.45 -13.34 -19.56
CA GLU A 229 -21.71 -14.43 -20.52
C GLU A 229 -22.88 -15.32 -20.06
N VAL A 230 -22.90 -15.77 -18.80
CA VAL A 230 -24.00 -16.59 -18.26
C VAL A 230 -25.33 -15.83 -18.23
N MET A 231 -25.33 -14.51 -18.03
CA MET A 231 -26.55 -13.69 -18.14
C MET A 231 -27.04 -13.52 -19.58
N GLU A 232 -26.14 -13.46 -20.57
CA GLU A 232 -26.51 -13.40 -22.00
C GLU A 232 -27.04 -14.75 -22.49
N ASP A 233 -26.36 -15.87 -22.19
CA ASP A 233 -26.81 -17.22 -22.54
C ASP A 233 -28.17 -17.53 -21.88
N ALA A 234 -28.35 -17.12 -20.62
CA ALA A 234 -29.61 -17.22 -19.89
C ALA A 234 -30.76 -16.46 -20.57
N ALA A 235 -30.52 -15.22 -21.01
CA ALA A 235 -31.54 -14.41 -21.68
C ALA A 235 -31.98 -15.00 -23.04
N ASN A 236 -31.17 -15.89 -23.62
CA ASN A 236 -31.45 -16.62 -24.85
C ASN A 236 -32.08 -18.02 -24.61
N ASP A 237 -32.41 -18.38 -23.36
CA ASP A 237 -32.93 -19.71 -22.96
C ASP A 237 -31.97 -20.88 -23.29
N ASP A 238 -30.66 -20.69 -23.08
CA ASP A 238 -29.69 -21.78 -23.24
C ASP A 238 -29.79 -22.79 -22.07
N PRO A 239 -29.89 -24.12 -22.35
CA PRO A 239 -29.94 -25.15 -21.31
C PRO A 239 -28.71 -25.24 -20.39
N ALA A 240 -27.60 -24.56 -20.72
CA ALA A 240 -26.40 -24.47 -19.89
C ALA A 240 -26.35 -23.21 -18.99
N ALA A 241 -27.40 -22.36 -19.01
CA ALA A 241 -27.44 -21.09 -18.27
C ALA A 241 -28.74 -20.96 -17.44
N LEU A 242 -28.89 -21.81 -16.41
CA LEU A 242 -30.04 -21.81 -15.51
C LEU A 242 -29.94 -20.70 -14.45
N THR A 243 -31.01 -20.46 -13.70
CA THR A 243 -31.04 -19.45 -12.61
C THR A 243 -29.92 -19.72 -11.59
N ALA A 244 -29.66 -20.99 -11.28
CA ALA A 244 -28.59 -21.42 -10.38
C ALA A 244 -27.17 -21.13 -10.91
N ASP A 245 -26.98 -21.04 -12.23
CA ASP A 245 -25.69 -20.69 -12.84
C ASP A 245 -25.42 -19.19 -12.72
N ILE A 246 -26.46 -18.34 -12.88
CA ILE A 246 -26.37 -16.90 -12.56
C ILE A 246 -26.04 -16.69 -11.08
N GLU A 247 -26.72 -17.38 -10.16
CA GLU A 247 -26.41 -17.33 -8.73
C GLU A 247 -24.96 -17.75 -8.44
N SER A 248 -24.47 -18.80 -9.11
CA SER A 248 -23.11 -19.33 -8.95
C SER A 248 -22.04 -18.37 -9.49
N ALA A 249 -22.24 -17.80 -10.67
CA ALA A 249 -21.34 -16.79 -11.25
C ALA A 249 -21.38 -15.47 -10.46
N THR A 250 -22.55 -15.07 -9.94
CA THR A 250 -22.71 -13.92 -9.03
C THR A 250 -21.89 -14.12 -7.76
N LYS A 251 -21.92 -15.33 -7.19
CA LYS A 251 -21.06 -15.68 -6.05
C LYS A 251 -19.57 -15.70 -6.43
N ALA A 252 -19.20 -16.16 -7.62
CA ALA A 252 -17.81 -16.14 -8.08
C ALA A 252 -17.25 -14.70 -8.15
N VAL A 253 -18.02 -13.73 -8.65
CA VAL A 253 -17.65 -12.31 -8.62
C VAL A 253 -17.45 -11.80 -7.20
N GLN A 254 -18.37 -12.11 -6.28
CA GLN A 254 -18.26 -11.70 -4.87
C GLN A 254 -17.03 -12.30 -4.18
N ASP A 255 -16.75 -13.59 -4.39
CA ASP A 255 -15.60 -14.28 -3.80
C ASP A 255 -14.27 -13.76 -4.38
N ALA A 256 -14.19 -13.51 -5.69
CA ALA A 256 -13.02 -12.92 -6.34
C ALA A 256 -12.73 -11.50 -5.81
N VAL A 257 -13.76 -10.65 -5.71
CA VAL A 257 -13.65 -9.30 -5.16
C VAL A 257 -13.21 -9.32 -3.69
N ASN A 258 -13.70 -10.26 -2.89
CA ASN A 258 -13.30 -10.41 -1.48
C ASN A 258 -11.85 -10.92 -1.35
N ALA A 259 -11.43 -11.86 -2.19
CA ALA A 259 -10.05 -12.35 -2.21
C ALA A 259 -9.06 -11.24 -2.61
N ALA A 260 -9.34 -10.50 -3.70
CA ALA A 260 -8.50 -9.40 -4.16
C ALA A 260 -8.41 -8.25 -3.14
N LYS A 261 -9.52 -7.93 -2.45
CA LYS A 261 -9.52 -6.98 -1.31
C LYS A 261 -8.59 -7.46 -0.19
N SER A 262 -8.71 -8.72 0.24
CA SER A 262 -7.86 -9.29 1.30
C SER A 262 -6.38 -9.32 0.92
N ASP A 263 -6.03 -9.53 -0.35
CA ASP A 263 -4.65 -9.49 -0.83
C ASP A 263 -4.08 -8.05 -0.84
N ARG A 264 -4.90 -7.09 -1.31
CA ARG A 264 -4.56 -5.66 -1.29
C ARG A 264 -4.41 -5.11 0.13
N ASP A 265 -5.25 -5.52 1.07
CA ASP A 265 -5.18 -5.12 2.48
C ASP A 265 -3.93 -5.68 3.18
N ALA A 266 -3.55 -6.93 2.88
CA ALA A 266 -2.30 -7.51 3.36
C ALA A 266 -1.08 -6.75 2.81
N ALA A 267 -1.01 -6.56 1.49
CA ALA A 267 0.07 -5.78 0.86
C ALA A 267 0.15 -4.33 1.38
N THR A 268 -1.00 -3.71 1.65
CA THR A 268 -1.11 -2.37 2.26
C THR A 268 -0.59 -2.36 3.69
N THR A 269 -0.79 -3.43 4.45
CA THR A 269 -0.29 -3.57 5.83
C THR A 269 1.24 -3.66 5.84
N ASP A 270 1.82 -4.48 4.97
CA ASP A 270 3.28 -4.61 4.82
C ASP A 270 3.92 -3.31 4.31
N ALA A 271 3.31 -2.64 3.33
CA ALA A 271 3.74 -1.34 2.82
C ALA A 271 3.80 -0.27 3.94
N ASN A 272 2.74 -0.13 4.74
CA ASN A 272 2.72 0.82 5.86
C ASN A 272 3.73 0.44 6.96
N SER A 273 3.90 -0.86 7.20
CA SER A 273 4.93 -1.38 8.11
C SER A 273 6.33 -0.97 7.67
N LEU A 274 6.65 -0.97 6.36
CA LEU A 274 7.92 -0.50 5.84
C LEU A 274 8.07 1.02 5.85
N ILE A 275 7.04 1.77 5.45
CA ILE A 275 7.01 3.25 5.49
C ILE A 275 7.34 3.77 6.90
N SER A 276 6.89 3.10 7.95
CA SER A 276 7.21 3.47 9.35
C SER A 276 8.68 3.31 9.75
N LYS A 277 9.52 2.69 8.90
CA LYS A 277 10.91 2.31 9.18
C LYS A 277 11.95 2.95 8.23
N THR A 278 11.55 3.90 7.39
CA THR A 278 12.50 4.53 6.44
C THR A 278 13.47 5.51 7.09
N ALA A 279 13.20 5.98 8.31
CA ALA A 279 14.14 6.79 9.08
C ALA A 279 15.37 5.97 9.52
N PRO A 280 16.59 6.52 9.49
CA PRO A 280 16.92 7.94 9.33
C PRO A 280 17.26 8.36 7.89
N VAL A 281 16.88 7.57 6.87
CA VAL A 281 17.24 7.77 5.46
C VAL A 281 16.04 8.11 4.56
N SER A 282 14.90 8.55 5.11
CA SER A 282 13.68 8.75 4.32
C SER A 282 13.79 9.90 3.31
N ASN A 283 14.70 10.84 3.55
CA ASN A 283 15.00 11.97 2.68
C ASN A 283 16.10 11.70 1.65
N GLU A 284 16.76 10.53 1.67
CA GLU A 284 17.75 10.17 0.64
C GLU A 284 17.04 10.01 -0.73
N PRO A 285 17.55 10.54 -1.85
CA PRO A 285 16.77 10.71 -3.08
C PRO A 285 16.07 9.44 -3.59
N GLY A 286 16.76 8.29 -3.60
CA GLY A 286 16.17 7.02 -4.02
C GLY A 286 15.12 6.45 -3.05
N VAL A 287 15.25 6.71 -1.75
CA VAL A 287 14.25 6.33 -0.74
C VAL A 287 13.02 7.23 -0.85
N ALA A 288 13.22 8.54 -1.05
CA ALA A 288 12.15 9.49 -1.28
C ALA A 288 11.36 9.18 -2.57
N GLU A 289 12.04 8.82 -3.66
CA GLU A 289 11.43 8.36 -4.91
C GLU A 289 10.64 7.05 -4.72
N ALA A 290 11.22 6.04 -4.07
CA ALA A 290 10.54 4.78 -3.80
C ALA A 290 9.34 4.95 -2.85
N LEU A 291 9.45 5.83 -1.85
CA LEU A 291 8.33 6.23 -0.98
C LEU A 291 7.19 6.88 -1.77
N GLN A 292 7.49 7.71 -2.77
CA GLN A 292 6.47 8.32 -3.62
C GLN A 292 5.80 7.27 -4.51
N ASN A 293 6.58 6.44 -5.20
CA ASN A 293 6.05 5.34 -6.03
C ASN A 293 5.15 4.38 -5.23
N LEU A 294 5.49 4.07 -3.98
CA LEU A 294 4.66 3.26 -3.09
C LEU A 294 3.37 3.97 -2.66
N ARG A 295 3.42 5.28 -2.37
CA ARG A 295 2.20 6.07 -2.08
C ARG A 295 1.27 6.13 -3.29
N ASP A 296 1.80 6.23 -4.49
CA ASP A 296 0.99 6.28 -5.71
C ASP A 296 0.31 4.93 -6.00
N ALA A 297 1.00 3.80 -5.74
CA ALA A 297 0.38 2.47 -5.75
C ALA A 297 -0.72 2.30 -4.68
N LEU A 298 -0.47 2.75 -3.45
CA LEU A 298 -1.45 2.69 -2.35
C LEU A 298 -2.72 3.52 -2.62
N ASN A 299 -2.61 4.63 -3.35
CA ASN A 299 -3.75 5.48 -3.71
C ASN A 299 -4.46 5.06 -5.01
N GLY A 300 -3.78 4.34 -5.92
CA GLY A 300 -4.33 3.87 -7.18
C GLY A 300 -5.15 2.57 -7.08
N THR A 301 -5.86 2.22 -8.15
CA THR A 301 -6.60 0.95 -8.32
C THR A 301 -5.70 -0.19 -8.80
N THR A 302 -4.51 -0.30 -8.18
CA THR A 302 -3.51 -1.34 -8.47
C THR A 302 -3.84 -2.65 -7.74
N THR A 303 -3.23 -3.76 -8.17
CA THR A 303 -3.32 -5.04 -7.47
C THR A 303 -2.50 -5.04 -6.17
N GLY A 304 -2.71 -6.02 -5.29
CA GLY A 304 -1.81 -6.27 -4.16
C GLY A 304 -0.39 -6.68 -4.61
N SER A 305 -0.24 -7.21 -5.83
CA SER A 305 1.06 -7.54 -6.43
C SER A 305 1.88 -6.28 -6.72
N ASP A 306 1.26 -5.25 -7.29
CA ASP A 306 1.92 -3.98 -7.60
C ASP A 306 2.40 -3.25 -6.32
N ILE A 307 1.58 -3.30 -5.25
CA ILE A 307 1.94 -2.75 -3.94
C ILE A 307 3.13 -3.52 -3.35
N ARG A 308 3.17 -4.85 -3.48
CA ARG A 308 4.33 -5.66 -3.06
C ARG A 308 5.58 -5.33 -3.87
N GLU A 309 5.48 -5.13 -5.19
CA GLU A 309 6.63 -4.73 -6.02
C GLU A 309 7.15 -3.33 -5.64
N ALA A 310 6.27 -2.36 -5.40
CA ALA A 310 6.65 -1.04 -4.91
C ALA A 310 7.26 -1.09 -3.49
N THR A 311 6.76 -1.98 -2.63
CA THR A 311 7.30 -2.20 -1.28
C THR A 311 8.70 -2.82 -1.35
N ALA A 312 8.93 -3.78 -2.25
CA ALA A 312 10.25 -4.36 -2.48
C ALA A 312 11.25 -3.31 -2.98
N LYS A 313 10.87 -2.45 -3.93
CA LYS A 313 11.71 -1.33 -4.41
C LYS A 313 12.06 -0.34 -3.29
N LEU A 314 11.13 -0.11 -2.35
CA LEU A 314 11.42 0.71 -1.17
C LEU A 314 12.40 0.00 -0.21
N GLN A 315 12.31 -1.31 -0.03
CA GLN A 315 13.26 -2.09 0.77
C GLN A 315 14.67 -2.06 0.16
N ASP A 316 14.79 -2.29 -1.15
CA ASP A 316 16.06 -2.22 -1.88
C ASP A 316 16.71 -0.83 -1.75
N ALA A 317 15.91 0.24 -1.91
CA ALA A 317 16.37 1.62 -1.74
C ALA A 317 16.80 1.92 -0.29
N LEU A 318 16.04 1.41 0.70
CA LEU A 318 16.32 1.57 2.13
C LEU A 318 17.64 0.88 2.53
N ASP A 319 17.88 -0.33 2.06
CA ASP A 319 19.11 -1.08 2.37
C ASP A 319 20.34 -0.48 1.68
N ALA A 320 20.21 -0.01 0.42
CA ALA A 320 21.26 0.72 -0.26
C ALA A 320 21.60 2.04 0.44
N ALA A 321 20.59 2.82 0.82
CA ALA A 321 20.76 4.10 1.52
C ALA A 321 21.37 3.92 2.92
N ASN A 322 20.91 2.94 3.71
CA ASN A 322 21.52 2.63 5.00
C ASN A 322 22.98 2.17 4.86
N THR A 323 23.31 1.40 3.82
CA THR A 323 24.70 0.97 3.55
C THR A 323 25.62 2.16 3.24
N ALA A 324 25.17 3.08 2.39
CA ALA A 324 25.89 4.33 2.10
C ALA A 324 26.02 5.22 3.35
N ARG A 325 24.91 5.46 4.06
CA ARG A 325 24.85 6.27 5.27
C ARG A 325 25.78 5.75 6.37
N ASN A 326 25.87 4.44 6.57
CA ASN A 326 26.79 3.84 7.54
C ASN A 326 28.25 4.01 7.11
N THR A 327 28.55 3.79 5.82
CA THR A 327 29.90 3.97 5.26
C THR A 327 30.40 5.41 5.41
N ALA A 328 29.56 6.40 5.09
CA ALA A 328 29.89 7.82 5.27
C ALA A 328 30.05 8.21 6.75
N ASN A 329 29.19 7.68 7.64
CA ASN A 329 29.31 7.92 9.08
C ASN A 329 30.61 7.35 9.67
N ASP A 330 31.03 6.15 9.27
CA ASP A 330 32.26 5.54 9.79
C ASP A 330 33.51 6.21 9.23
N ALA A 331 33.50 6.61 7.95
CA ALA A 331 34.53 7.48 7.38
C ALA A 331 34.58 8.85 8.10
N GLY A 332 33.43 9.42 8.47
CA GLY A 332 33.35 10.69 9.21
C GLY A 332 33.97 10.61 10.61
N LYS A 333 33.68 9.54 11.36
CA LYS A 333 34.32 9.26 12.66
C LYS A 333 35.84 9.15 12.52
N GLN A 334 36.32 8.50 11.47
CA GLN A 334 37.75 8.36 11.21
C GLN A 334 38.38 9.72 10.87
N ALA A 335 37.77 10.52 10.00
CA ALA A 335 38.26 11.84 9.64
C ALA A 335 38.34 12.80 10.84
N ILE A 336 37.35 12.78 11.75
CA ILE A 336 37.39 13.52 13.02
C ILE A 336 38.56 13.02 13.90
N THR A 337 38.76 11.71 13.99
CA THR A 337 39.84 11.09 14.78
C THR A 337 41.22 11.49 14.26
N ASP A 338 41.43 11.41 12.94
CA ASP A 338 42.71 11.74 12.30
C ASP A 338 43.01 13.25 12.37
N ALA A 339 41.99 14.11 12.21
CA ALA A 339 42.12 15.55 12.40
C ALA A 339 42.51 15.89 13.85
N ASN A 340 41.87 15.26 14.84
CA ASN A 340 42.16 15.45 16.26
C ASN A 340 43.54 14.92 16.68
N ALA A 341 44.08 13.92 15.97
CA ALA A 341 45.43 13.40 16.16
C ALA A 341 46.52 14.22 15.44
N SER A 342 46.14 15.18 14.59
CA SER A 342 47.07 15.98 13.78
C SER A 342 47.80 17.07 14.59
N ALA A 343 48.99 17.47 14.12
CA ALA A 343 49.73 18.63 14.65
C ALA A 343 49.03 19.99 14.39
N VAL A 344 47.83 19.99 13.81
CA VAL A 344 47.02 21.17 13.51
C VAL A 344 45.60 21.09 14.09
N ALA A 345 45.31 20.15 14.98
CA ALA A 345 44.01 20.03 15.66
C ALA A 345 43.58 21.33 16.38
N ASN A 346 44.53 22.07 16.94
CA ASN A 346 44.31 23.38 17.59
C ASN A 346 44.06 24.54 16.62
N ASN A 347 44.08 24.31 15.29
CA ASN A 347 43.78 25.36 14.32
C ASN A 347 42.27 25.67 14.31
N PRO A 348 41.82 26.93 14.46
CA PRO A 348 40.40 27.28 14.52
C PRO A 348 39.57 26.81 13.31
N SER A 349 40.14 26.76 12.11
CA SER A 349 39.44 26.27 10.90
C SER A 349 39.29 24.76 10.89
N VAL A 350 40.26 24.02 11.44
CA VAL A 350 40.17 22.55 11.62
C VAL A 350 39.10 22.23 12.66
N ALA A 351 39.15 22.89 13.82
CA ALA A 351 38.15 22.70 14.88
C ALA A 351 36.72 23.02 14.40
N ALA A 352 36.54 24.11 13.64
CA ALA A 352 35.24 24.46 13.06
C ALA A 352 34.73 23.41 12.05
N ALA A 353 35.62 22.85 11.22
CA ALA A 353 35.26 21.81 10.26
C ALA A 353 34.95 20.46 10.93
N MET A 354 35.64 20.11 12.02
CA MET A 354 35.33 18.95 12.86
C MET A 354 33.93 19.06 13.48
N GLN A 355 33.61 20.22 14.07
CA GLN A 355 32.29 20.48 14.63
C GLN A 355 31.20 20.39 13.56
N HIS A 356 31.41 21.01 12.39
CA HIS A 356 30.43 20.99 11.30
C HIS A 356 30.12 19.57 10.81
N LEU A 357 31.13 18.72 10.64
CA LEU A 357 30.94 17.32 10.29
C LEU A 357 30.15 16.56 11.37
N GLN A 358 30.44 16.81 12.65
CA GLN A 358 29.73 16.19 13.77
C GLN A 358 28.26 16.66 13.87
N ASP A 359 27.99 17.93 13.58
CA ASP A 359 26.64 18.50 13.50
C ASP A 359 25.85 17.87 12.35
N VAL A 360 26.43 17.76 11.14
CA VAL A 360 25.78 17.14 9.97
C VAL A 360 25.49 15.67 10.22
N MET A 361 26.43 14.90 10.80
CA MET A 361 26.19 13.50 11.17
C MET A 361 25.07 13.36 12.21
N THR A 362 24.96 14.31 13.14
CA THR A 362 23.90 14.32 14.16
C THR A 362 22.54 14.67 13.55
N ASN A 363 22.47 15.64 12.64
CA ASN A 363 21.23 15.98 11.93
C ASN A 363 20.78 14.84 11.00
N ALA A 364 21.73 14.17 10.33
CA ALA A 364 21.47 13.01 9.49
C ALA A 364 20.87 11.84 10.30
N ALA A 365 21.37 11.61 11.52
CA ALA A 365 20.83 10.59 12.43
C ALA A 365 19.39 10.90 12.90
N ASN A 366 18.93 12.15 12.78
CA ASN A 366 17.57 12.58 13.09
C ASN A 366 16.66 12.69 11.84
N ASP A 367 17.12 12.24 10.67
CA ASP A 367 16.42 12.34 9.37
C ASP A 367 16.07 13.79 8.95
N ASP A 368 16.97 14.75 9.20
CA ASP A 368 16.83 16.12 8.69
C ASP A 368 17.02 16.12 7.15
N PRO A 369 16.06 16.67 6.35
CA PRO A 369 16.17 16.78 4.89
C PRO A 369 17.35 17.65 4.39
N LYS A 370 18.12 18.28 5.28
CA LYS A 370 19.34 19.06 4.98
C LYS A 370 20.63 18.37 5.44
N ALA A 371 20.56 17.09 5.81
CA ALA A 371 21.68 16.31 6.29
C ALA A 371 21.63 14.90 5.67
N LEU A 372 21.81 14.85 4.35
CA LEU A 372 21.86 13.62 3.58
C LEU A 372 23.25 12.98 3.66
N THR A 373 23.39 11.76 3.14
CA THR A 373 24.69 11.07 3.06
C THR A 373 25.73 11.91 2.28
N ALA A 374 25.29 12.60 1.23
CA ALA A 374 26.14 13.52 0.46
C ALA A 374 26.61 14.76 1.26
N ASP A 375 25.84 15.22 2.25
CA ASP A 375 26.25 16.35 3.11
C ASP A 375 27.33 15.91 4.11
N ILE A 376 27.27 14.66 4.60
CA ILE A 376 28.35 14.05 5.40
C ILE A 376 29.64 13.97 4.56
N GLU A 377 29.55 13.53 3.30
CA GLU A 377 30.68 13.49 2.38
C GLU A 377 31.28 14.88 2.08
N ALA A 378 30.43 15.89 1.89
CA ALA A 378 30.85 17.28 1.73
C ALA A 378 31.56 17.84 2.98
N ALA A 379 31.04 17.55 4.17
CA ALA A 379 31.65 17.98 5.43
C ALA A 379 32.97 17.25 5.73
N MET A 380 33.09 15.96 5.39
CA MET A 380 34.37 15.23 5.40
C MET A 380 35.41 15.88 4.49
N LYS A 381 35.01 16.27 3.28
CA LYS A 381 35.91 16.96 2.34
C LYS A 381 36.35 18.32 2.87
N ALA A 382 35.44 19.10 3.47
CA ALA A 382 35.76 20.38 4.09
C ALA A 382 36.76 20.23 5.26
N LEU A 383 36.62 19.18 6.07
CA LEU A 383 37.60 18.86 7.12
C LEU A 383 38.97 18.49 6.55
N GLN A 384 39.03 17.66 5.51
CA GLN A 384 40.28 17.32 4.83
C GLN A 384 40.98 18.55 4.26
N ASP A 385 40.23 19.48 3.65
CA ASP A 385 40.76 20.74 3.12
C ASP A 385 41.28 21.67 4.23
N ALA A 386 40.54 21.77 5.35
CA ALA A 386 40.96 22.56 6.51
C ALA A 386 42.26 22.04 7.14
N VAL A 387 42.39 20.72 7.32
CA VAL A 387 43.62 20.07 7.82
C VAL A 387 44.78 20.31 6.84
N THR A 388 44.55 20.11 5.54
CA THR A 388 45.59 20.31 4.51
C THR A 388 46.10 21.75 4.48
N ALA A 389 45.19 22.74 4.51
CA ALA A 389 45.54 24.15 4.53
C ALA A 389 46.29 24.53 5.82
N ALA A 390 45.82 24.08 6.98
CA ALA A 390 46.47 24.35 8.26
C ALA A 390 47.86 23.71 8.36
N THR A 391 48.05 22.51 7.80
CA THR A 391 49.37 21.85 7.73
C THR A 391 50.35 22.64 6.88
N SER A 392 49.95 23.04 5.67
CA SER A 392 50.82 23.81 4.76
C SER A 392 51.17 25.20 5.33
N ASP A 393 50.21 25.87 5.99
CA ASP A 393 50.46 27.15 6.66
C ASP A 393 51.46 27.01 7.83
N ARG A 394 51.39 25.89 8.57
CA ARG A 394 52.35 25.55 9.64
C ARG A 394 53.73 25.20 9.09
N GLU A 395 53.82 24.43 8.02
CA GLU A 395 55.09 24.10 7.35
C GLU A 395 55.81 25.35 6.83
N SER A 396 55.05 26.32 6.29
CA SER A 396 55.58 27.63 5.90
C SER A 396 56.13 28.39 7.10
N ALA A 397 55.37 28.51 8.19
CA ALA A 397 55.82 29.17 9.42
C ALA A 397 57.07 28.50 10.05
N VAL A 398 57.14 27.17 10.05
CA VAL A 398 58.33 26.41 10.50
C VAL A 398 59.53 26.64 9.57
N THR A 399 59.31 26.81 8.27
CA THR A 399 60.37 27.12 7.31
C THR A 399 60.95 28.53 7.56
N ASP A 400 60.10 29.52 7.78
CA ASP A 400 60.51 30.89 8.12
C ASP A 400 61.26 30.95 9.46
N ALA A 401 60.76 30.23 10.48
CA ALA A 401 61.41 30.10 11.78
C ALA A 401 62.83 29.54 11.67
N ASN A 402 63.01 28.42 10.95
CA ASN A 402 64.33 27.82 10.74
C ASN A 402 65.26 28.72 9.90
N ASN A 403 64.72 29.41 8.89
CA ASN A 403 65.46 30.39 8.10
C ASN A 403 65.99 31.55 8.96
N LEU A 404 65.26 31.99 9.97
CA LEU A 404 65.72 33.02 10.91
C LEU A 404 66.74 32.48 11.92
N ILE A 405 66.51 31.30 12.50
CA ILE A 405 67.45 30.64 13.42
C ILE A 405 68.83 30.43 12.74
N SER A 406 68.87 30.19 11.43
CA SER A 406 70.12 30.07 10.68
C SER A 406 70.95 31.36 10.56
N LYS A 407 70.42 32.51 11.00
CA LYS A 407 70.99 33.86 10.81
C LYS A 407 71.26 34.62 12.12
N THR A 408 71.14 33.96 13.29
CA THR A 408 71.33 34.64 14.58
C THR A 408 72.79 34.99 14.89
N ALA A 409 73.75 34.35 14.23
CA ALA A 409 75.17 34.64 14.40
C ALA A 409 75.56 36.03 13.85
N PRO A 410 76.43 36.79 14.53
CA PRO A 410 77.30 36.38 15.64
C PRO A 410 76.79 36.78 17.04
N VAL A 411 75.47 36.88 17.21
CA VAL A 411 74.81 37.30 18.46
C VAL A 411 73.84 36.24 19.01
N SER A 412 73.95 34.98 18.59
CA SER A 412 73.06 33.89 19.02
C SER A 412 73.10 33.67 20.53
N ASN A 413 74.25 33.92 21.14
CA ASN A 413 74.48 33.75 22.57
C ASN A 413 74.08 34.95 23.44
N GLU A 414 73.59 36.05 22.85
CA GLU A 414 73.05 37.17 23.62
C GLU A 414 71.75 36.76 24.32
N SER A 415 71.61 37.11 25.61
CA SER A 415 70.54 36.60 26.48
C SER A 415 69.11 36.76 25.90
N GLY A 416 68.83 37.90 25.25
CA GLY A 416 67.56 38.15 24.57
C GLY A 416 67.34 37.27 23.35
N VAL A 417 68.36 37.07 22.51
CA VAL A 417 68.32 36.23 21.31
C VAL A 417 68.21 34.75 21.71
N ALA A 418 68.97 34.31 22.70
CA ALA A 418 68.91 32.96 23.25
C ALA A 418 67.52 32.63 23.83
N THR A 419 66.90 33.58 24.56
CA THR A 419 65.54 33.43 25.10
C THR A 419 64.49 33.40 23.98
N ALA A 420 64.59 34.28 22.99
CA ALA A 420 63.66 34.30 21.86
C ALA A 420 63.78 33.06 20.97
N MET A 421 65.01 32.55 20.76
CA MET A 421 65.24 31.26 20.09
C MET A 421 64.60 30.09 20.83
N GLN A 422 64.63 30.09 22.17
CA GLN A 422 63.98 29.04 22.94
C GLN A 422 62.45 29.12 22.80
N ALA A 423 61.85 30.30 22.99
CA ALA A 423 60.42 30.51 22.78
C ALA A 423 59.96 30.11 21.36
N LEU A 424 60.79 30.35 20.33
CA LEU A 424 60.51 29.91 18.96
C LEU A 424 60.60 28.39 18.79
N ARG A 425 61.58 27.71 19.41
CA ARG A 425 61.64 26.23 19.40
C ARG A 425 60.41 25.62 20.08
N ASP A 426 59.98 26.19 21.19
CA ASP A 426 58.78 25.73 21.90
C ASP A 426 57.52 25.94 21.06
N ALA A 427 57.37 27.10 20.42
CA ALA A 427 56.29 27.34 19.45
C ALA A 427 56.34 26.38 18.24
N VAL A 428 57.53 26.08 17.69
CA VAL A 428 57.70 25.11 16.58
C VAL A 428 57.34 23.68 17.00
N ASN A 429 57.52 23.32 18.27
CA ASN A 429 57.17 22.00 18.80
C ASN A 429 55.65 21.81 18.99
N THR A 430 54.95 22.77 19.61
CA THR A 430 53.55 22.58 20.04
C THR A 430 52.55 23.60 19.49
N GLY A 431 53.02 24.70 18.91
CA GLY A 431 52.18 25.83 18.49
C GLY A 431 51.58 25.69 17.10
N THR A 432 50.59 26.54 16.85
CA THR A 432 50.01 26.87 15.55
C THR A 432 50.96 27.72 14.70
N ALA A 433 50.66 27.82 13.40
CA ALA A 433 51.39 28.70 12.48
C ALA A 433 51.41 30.19 12.91
N ALA A 434 50.38 30.65 13.62
CA ALA A 434 50.31 32.03 14.14
C ALA A 434 51.29 32.24 15.29
N GLU A 435 51.33 31.33 16.27
CA GLU A 435 52.25 31.39 17.41
C GLU A 435 53.71 31.25 16.98
N ILE A 436 53.98 30.40 15.98
CA ILE A 436 55.31 30.25 15.37
C ILE A 436 55.74 31.57 14.70
N ARG A 437 54.86 32.25 13.96
CA ARG A 437 55.14 33.55 13.36
C ARG A 437 55.35 34.66 14.40
N GLU A 438 54.56 34.66 15.48
CA GLU A 438 54.73 35.62 16.58
C GLU A 438 56.09 35.42 17.29
N ALA A 439 56.48 34.18 17.57
CA ALA A 439 57.79 33.88 18.14
C ALA A 439 58.94 34.16 17.15
N THR A 440 58.71 34.01 15.84
CA THR A 440 59.68 34.36 14.79
C THR A 440 59.90 35.88 14.75
N ALA A 441 58.83 36.68 14.82
CA ALA A 441 58.93 38.13 14.92
C ALA A 441 59.70 38.57 16.19
N LYS A 442 59.39 37.98 17.35
CA LYS A 442 60.12 38.24 18.61
C LYS A 442 61.61 37.88 18.53
N LEU A 443 61.98 36.83 17.78
CA LEU A 443 63.38 36.52 17.52
C LEU A 443 64.04 37.54 16.58
N GLN A 444 63.32 38.06 15.57
CA GLN A 444 63.82 39.10 14.68
C GLN A 444 64.08 40.41 15.44
N ASP A 445 63.12 40.86 16.27
CA ASP A 445 63.27 42.05 17.12
C ASP A 445 64.48 41.92 18.07
N ALA A 446 64.64 40.75 18.71
CA ALA A 446 65.77 40.47 19.59
C ALA A 446 67.11 40.43 18.83
N LEU A 447 67.13 39.87 17.62
CA LEU A 447 68.31 39.78 16.76
C LEU A 447 68.76 41.16 16.26
N ASP A 448 67.83 42.02 15.85
CA ASP A 448 68.14 43.37 15.39
C ASP A 448 68.63 44.27 16.54
N ALA A 449 68.00 44.17 17.72
CA ALA A 449 68.45 44.87 18.93
C ALA A 449 69.85 44.41 19.37
N ALA A 450 70.11 43.11 19.36
CA ALA A 450 71.42 42.54 19.70
C ALA A 450 72.51 42.93 18.70
N ASN A 451 72.22 42.93 17.39
CA ASN A 451 73.14 43.39 16.36
C ASN A 451 73.42 44.91 16.49
N ALA A 452 72.42 45.74 16.80
CA ALA A 452 72.62 47.16 17.03
C ALA A 452 73.54 47.44 18.24
N ALA A 453 73.32 46.71 19.36
CA ALA A 453 74.18 46.78 20.54
C ALA A 453 75.61 46.30 20.23
N ARG A 454 75.76 45.12 19.62
CA ARG A 454 77.06 44.52 19.24
C ARG A 454 77.84 45.42 18.28
N ASN A 455 77.20 46.08 17.33
CA ASN A 455 77.84 47.06 16.45
C ASN A 455 78.31 48.30 17.21
N THR A 456 77.46 48.84 18.10
CA THR A 456 77.81 50.00 18.94
C THR A 456 79.01 49.71 19.84
N ALA A 457 79.03 48.56 20.51
CA ALA A 457 80.16 48.13 21.33
C ALA A 457 81.42 47.87 20.48
N ASN A 458 81.30 47.24 19.30
CA ASN A 458 82.43 47.04 18.40
C ASN A 458 83.04 48.36 17.90
N ASP A 459 82.23 49.39 17.60
CA ASP A 459 82.73 50.69 17.16
C ASP A 459 83.36 51.50 18.31
N ALA A 460 82.76 51.45 19.51
CA ALA A 460 83.40 51.94 20.73
C ALA A 460 84.73 51.21 21.02
N GLY A 461 84.81 49.90 20.75
CA GLY A 461 86.03 49.09 20.88
C GLY A 461 87.14 49.52 19.92
N LYS A 462 86.82 49.68 18.62
CA LYS A 462 87.73 50.24 17.62
C LYS A 462 88.25 51.63 18.04
N GLN A 463 87.36 52.48 18.55
CA GLN A 463 87.72 53.82 19.02
C GLN A 463 88.61 53.77 20.28
N ALA A 464 88.31 52.91 21.26
CA ALA A 464 89.11 52.75 22.47
C ALA A 464 90.54 52.26 22.14
N ILE A 465 90.68 51.24 21.28
CA ILE A 465 91.99 50.77 20.78
C ILE A 465 92.73 51.90 20.04
N THR A 466 92.04 52.69 19.23
CA THR A 466 92.65 53.80 18.48
C THR A 466 93.16 54.90 19.42
N ASN A 467 92.35 55.29 20.41
CA ASN A 467 92.71 56.30 21.41
C ASN A 467 93.87 55.83 22.31
N ALA A 468 93.87 54.55 22.71
CA ALA A 468 94.97 53.96 23.48
C ALA A 468 96.28 53.95 22.69
N LYS A 469 96.26 53.55 21.41
CA LYS A 469 97.43 53.58 20.50
C LYS A 469 97.95 55.00 20.23
N ALA A 470 97.09 56.02 20.32
CA ALA A 470 97.46 57.42 20.18
C ALA A 470 97.95 58.07 21.51
N SER A 471 97.86 57.37 22.64
CA SER A 471 98.26 57.89 23.95
C SER A 471 99.77 57.80 24.19
N ALA A 472 100.30 58.66 25.07
CA ALA A 472 101.71 58.61 25.48
C ALA A 472 102.10 57.31 26.22
N VAL A 473 101.10 56.58 26.73
CA VAL A 473 101.26 55.31 27.46
C VAL A 473 100.94 54.07 26.61
N ALA A 474 100.88 54.21 25.27
CA ALA A 474 100.59 53.10 24.35
C ALA A 474 101.59 51.92 24.44
N THR A 475 102.80 52.15 24.98
CA THR A 475 103.84 51.14 25.20
C THR A 475 103.87 50.59 26.63
N ASP A 476 102.97 51.02 27.51
CA ASP A 476 102.85 50.44 28.85
C ASP A 476 102.38 48.96 28.74
N PRO A 477 102.99 48.01 29.48
CA PRO A 477 102.64 46.59 29.36
C PRO A 477 101.18 46.26 29.70
N ALA A 478 100.56 46.96 30.65
CA ALA A 478 99.16 46.74 31.02
C ALA A 478 98.20 47.35 29.98
N VAL A 479 98.53 48.53 29.44
CA VAL A 479 97.79 49.13 28.30
C VAL A 479 97.88 48.23 27.06
N ALA A 480 99.06 47.70 26.75
CA ALA A 480 99.27 46.76 25.64
C ALA A 480 98.48 45.46 25.82
N ALA A 481 98.50 44.87 27.03
CA ALA A 481 97.72 43.68 27.35
C ALA A 481 96.21 43.93 27.26
N ALA A 482 95.71 45.07 27.74
CA ALA A 482 94.30 45.43 27.65
C ALA A 482 93.85 45.69 26.20
N MET A 483 94.70 46.28 25.36
CA MET A 483 94.43 46.42 23.92
C MET A 483 94.32 45.05 23.22
N GLN A 484 95.21 44.11 23.54
CA GLN A 484 95.15 42.75 23.00
C GLN A 484 93.91 42.01 23.49
N HIS A 485 93.59 42.09 24.79
CA HIS A 485 92.40 41.44 25.35
C HIS A 485 91.10 41.93 24.70
N LEU A 486 90.95 43.24 24.48
CA LEU A 486 89.80 43.79 23.75
C LEU A 486 89.79 43.34 22.28
N GLN A 487 90.95 43.27 21.62
CA GLN A 487 91.08 42.74 20.26
C GLN A 487 90.65 41.26 20.18
N ASP A 488 91.02 40.44 21.18
CA ASP A 488 90.68 39.02 21.29
C ASP A 488 89.18 38.82 21.59
N VAL A 489 88.62 39.55 22.55
CA VAL A 489 87.18 39.50 22.89
C VAL A 489 86.33 39.92 21.69
N MET A 490 86.68 41.00 20.99
CA MET A 490 85.98 41.39 19.75
C MET A 490 86.10 40.34 18.63
N THR A 491 87.21 39.59 18.58
CA THR A 491 87.41 38.51 17.60
C THR A 491 86.59 37.26 17.94
N ASN A 492 86.57 36.84 19.20
CA ASN A 492 85.74 35.73 19.67
C ASN A 492 84.25 36.07 19.54
N ALA A 493 83.88 37.31 19.84
CA ALA A 493 82.52 37.83 19.67
C ALA A 493 82.08 37.80 18.19
N ALA A 494 82.98 38.08 17.25
CA ALA A 494 82.69 37.97 15.80
C ALA A 494 82.50 36.51 15.33
N ASN A 495 82.94 35.52 16.11
CA ASN A 495 82.79 34.09 15.84
C ASN A 495 81.63 33.45 16.64
N ASP A 496 80.78 34.25 17.30
CA ASP A 496 79.67 33.79 18.16
C ASP A 496 80.12 32.89 19.34
N ASP A 497 81.28 33.20 19.94
CA ASP A 497 81.73 32.51 21.16
C ASP A 497 80.81 32.88 22.35
N PRO A 498 80.21 31.91 23.07
CA PRO A 498 79.39 32.16 24.26
C PRO A 498 80.13 32.85 25.43
N LYS A 499 81.45 33.05 25.34
CA LYS A 499 82.29 33.78 26.31
C LYS A 499 82.72 35.17 25.84
N ALA A 500 82.11 35.68 24.76
CA ALA A 500 82.44 36.98 24.18
C ALA A 500 81.16 37.69 23.71
N LEU A 501 80.36 38.11 24.69
CA LEU A 501 79.12 38.86 24.48
C LEU A 501 79.40 40.35 24.30
N THR A 502 78.36 41.12 23.98
CA THR A 502 78.43 42.59 23.89
C THR A 502 78.88 43.20 25.22
N ALA A 503 78.39 42.66 26.35
CA ALA A 503 78.82 43.05 27.69
C ALA A 503 80.31 42.77 27.96
N ASP A 504 80.90 41.73 27.37
CA ASP A 504 82.33 41.43 27.51
C ASP A 504 83.19 42.41 26.69
N ILE A 505 82.71 42.84 25.51
CA ILE A 505 83.34 43.92 24.74
C ILE A 505 83.29 45.22 25.54
N GLU A 506 82.14 45.58 26.14
CA GLU A 506 81.98 46.76 26.98
C GLU A 506 82.88 46.72 28.23
N ALA A 507 82.99 45.56 28.88
CA ALA A 507 83.91 45.34 30.00
C ALA A 507 85.37 45.48 29.59
N ALA A 508 85.77 44.92 28.44
CA ALA A 508 87.14 45.04 27.91
C ALA A 508 87.47 46.48 27.45
N ILE A 509 86.50 47.23 26.92
CA ILE A 509 86.62 48.68 26.67
C ILE A 509 86.91 49.42 27.97
N LYS A 510 86.14 49.15 29.03
CA LYS A 510 86.38 49.78 30.33
C LYS A 510 87.73 49.40 30.91
N ALA A 511 88.13 48.13 30.83
CA ALA A 511 89.44 47.67 31.30
C ALA A 511 90.60 48.38 30.58
N LEU A 512 90.48 48.64 29.26
CA LEU A 512 91.44 49.43 28.51
C LEU A 512 91.46 50.91 28.95
N GLN A 513 90.30 51.52 29.20
CA GLN A 513 90.20 52.89 29.71
C GLN A 513 90.83 53.02 31.11
N ASP A 514 90.57 52.06 32.00
CA ASP A 514 91.14 51.99 33.34
C ASP A 514 92.67 51.82 33.27
N ALA A 515 93.17 50.93 32.39
CA ALA A 515 94.60 50.71 32.19
C ALA A 515 95.32 51.97 31.68
N VAL A 516 94.77 52.64 30.67
CA VAL A 516 95.31 53.91 30.15
C VAL A 516 95.30 55.00 31.24
N THR A 517 94.24 55.07 32.05
CA THR A 517 94.15 56.04 33.16
C THR A 517 95.23 55.77 34.21
N ASN A 518 95.40 54.51 34.63
CA ASN A 518 96.39 54.12 35.63
C ASN A 518 97.83 54.34 35.16
N ALA A 519 98.15 54.03 33.90
CA ALA A 519 99.48 54.27 33.35
C ALA A 519 99.82 55.77 33.26
N ASN A 520 98.86 56.62 32.85
CA ASN A 520 99.07 58.08 32.85
C ASN A 520 99.32 58.63 34.27
N ASN A 521 98.64 58.08 35.29
CA ASN A 521 98.85 58.45 36.69
C ASN A 521 100.24 58.04 37.21
N GLN A 522 100.79 56.90 36.78
CA GLN A 522 102.17 56.51 37.15
C GLN A 522 103.25 57.30 36.41
N GLY A 523 102.96 57.83 35.21
CA GLY A 523 103.86 58.72 34.48
C GLY A 523 104.09 60.10 35.09
N SER A 524 103.52 60.40 36.27
CA SER A 524 103.42 61.76 36.84
C SER A 524 104.09 61.92 38.22
N GLY A 525 105.01 61.04 38.64
CA GLY A 525 105.65 61.11 39.96
C GLY A 525 107.13 60.72 40.01
N GLU A 526 107.94 61.52 40.71
CA GLU A 526 109.33 61.20 41.08
C GLU A 526 109.39 60.26 42.31
N GLN A 527 110.46 59.47 42.44
CA GLN A 527 110.61 58.47 43.52
C GLN A 527 111.59 58.91 44.64
N PRO A 528 111.11 58.98 45.90
CA PRO A 528 111.90 58.45 47.04
C PRO A 528 111.04 57.84 48.18
N THR A 529 111.48 56.90 49.03
CA THR A 529 112.60 55.92 49.01
C THR A 529 112.37 54.85 50.10
N ASP A 530 112.61 53.57 49.77
CA ASP A 530 113.24 52.50 50.58
C ASP A 530 112.95 52.34 52.10
N ASN A 531 112.44 51.15 52.49
CA ASN A 531 113.08 50.28 53.50
C ASN A 531 112.51 48.84 53.50
N THR A 532 113.35 47.86 53.83
CA THR A 532 113.06 46.40 54.02
C THR A 532 113.72 45.93 55.34
N PRO A 533 113.72 44.64 55.81
CA PRO A 533 113.14 43.37 55.30
C PRO A 533 112.42 42.46 56.34
N GLY A 534 111.85 41.33 55.86
CA GLY A 534 111.65 40.06 56.63
C GLY A 534 110.31 39.89 57.37
N GLU A 535 109.76 38.68 57.57
CA GLU A 535 110.09 37.31 57.08
C GLU A 535 108.80 36.45 56.92
N THR A 536 108.87 35.43 56.05
CA THR A 536 108.10 34.15 55.94
C THR A 536 106.60 34.01 56.32
N GLU A 537 105.88 33.30 55.43
CA GLU A 537 104.67 32.46 55.61
C GLU A 537 104.58 31.61 56.92
N PRO A 538 103.40 31.01 57.30
CA PRO A 538 102.28 30.57 56.44
C PRO A 538 100.83 30.73 56.99
N GLY A 539 99.82 30.28 56.22
CA GLY A 539 98.62 29.64 56.79
C GLY A 539 97.24 30.14 56.30
N THR A 540 96.30 29.21 56.10
CA THR A 540 94.89 29.45 55.73
C THR A 540 93.95 29.40 56.95
N THR A 541 93.01 30.34 57.11
CA THR A 541 91.60 30.12 57.54
C THR A 541 90.75 31.40 57.57
N LEU A 542 89.41 31.25 57.47
CA LEU A 542 88.34 32.19 57.85
C LEU A 542 88.36 32.50 59.38
N PRO A 543 87.67 33.54 59.97
CA PRO A 543 86.25 33.90 59.70
C PRO A 543 85.75 35.37 59.94
N ASP A 544 84.44 35.55 59.74
CA ASP A 544 83.50 36.57 60.31
C ASP A 544 83.48 36.61 61.87
N PRO A 545 82.76 37.51 62.63
CA PRO A 545 81.45 38.14 62.30
C PRO A 545 81.03 39.48 63.03
N VAL A 546 79.71 39.80 63.02
CA VAL A 546 78.90 40.50 64.07
C VAL A 546 79.01 42.05 64.17
N THR A 547 77.97 42.90 64.30
CA THR A 547 76.46 42.85 64.31
C THR A 547 75.92 44.24 63.81
N THR A 548 74.69 44.77 63.96
CA THR A 548 73.54 44.63 64.92
C THR A 548 72.23 45.25 64.36
N VAL A 549 71.13 45.20 65.13
CA VAL A 549 69.76 45.67 64.78
C VAL A 549 69.15 46.48 65.94
N PRO A 550 67.97 47.12 65.81
CA PRO A 550 66.74 46.48 66.36
C PRO A 550 65.44 46.68 65.54
N ALA A 551 64.42 45.88 65.86
CA ALA A 551 63.04 45.86 65.33
C ALA A 551 62.02 46.16 66.48
N PRO A 552 60.69 45.89 66.47
CA PRO A 552 59.82 45.24 65.46
C PRO A 552 58.39 45.87 65.24
N GLY A 553 57.54 45.29 64.36
CA GLY A 553 56.07 45.38 64.54
C GLY A 553 55.11 45.18 63.35
N LYS A 554 54.49 43.98 63.26
CA LYS A 554 53.19 43.63 62.64
C LYS A 554 52.98 43.61 61.10
N THR A 555 52.09 42.71 60.69
CA THR A 555 51.48 42.47 59.35
C THR A 555 50.11 43.18 59.22
N PRO A 556 49.54 43.30 58.00
CA PRO A 556 48.58 42.27 57.53
C PRO A 556 48.60 41.92 56.01
N GLU A 557 48.00 40.77 55.72
CA GLU A 557 47.20 40.31 54.54
C GLU A 557 47.53 40.69 53.07
N PRO A 558 47.41 39.73 52.12
CA PRO A 558 47.26 40.00 50.68
C PRO A 558 45.78 40.24 50.32
N VAL A 559 45.54 41.11 49.32
CA VAL A 559 44.19 41.34 48.77
C VAL A 559 43.88 40.43 47.59
N ASP A 560 43.14 39.35 47.86
CA ASP A 560 42.35 38.62 46.86
C ASP A 560 41.04 39.39 46.58
N VAL A 561 40.64 39.51 45.32
CA VAL A 561 39.36 40.10 44.90
C VAL A 561 38.79 39.35 43.68
N MET A 562 38.17 38.20 43.94
CA MET A 562 37.18 37.64 43.02
C MET A 562 35.96 38.59 42.85
N PRO A 563 35.39 38.72 41.64
CA PRO A 563 34.05 39.27 41.46
C PRO A 563 32.99 38.19 41.73
N SER A 564 32.35 38.23 42.90
CA SER A 564 31.22 37.34 43.21
C SER A 564 29.94 37.77 42.48
N VAL A 565 29.45 36.92 41.58
CA VAL A 565 28.10 37.04 40.99
C VAL A 565 27.10 36.27 41.87
N PRO A 566 25.98 36.88 42.31
CA PRO A 566 24.96 36.19 43.09
C PRO A 566 24.03 35.32 42.22
N ALA A 567 23.45 34.29 42.86
CA ALA A 567 22.71 33.20 42.22
C ALA A 567 21.43 33.59 41.44
N SER A 568 21.11 32.76 40.44
CA SER A 568 19.72 32.42 40.08
C SER A 568 19.66 30.96 39.57
N ASP A 569 18.74 30.22 40.19
CA ASP A 569 18.07 28.97 39.82
C ASP A 569 18.61 28.05 38.71
N ALA A 570 18.87 26.80 39.10
CA ALA A 570 18.82 25.63 38.22
C ALA A 570 17.70 24.68 38.70
N PRO A 571 16.65 24.42 37.91
CA PRO A 571 15.59 23.47 38.29
C PRO A 571 16.03 22.03 38.00
N ILE A 572 16.29 21.24 39.05
CA ILE A 572 16.46 19.78 38.91
C ILE A 572 15.07 19.14 38.72
N GLN A 573 14.73 18.82 37.48
CA GLN A 573 13.64 17.88 37.15
C GLN A 573 14.18 16.45 37.31
N LEU A 574 13.88 15.82 38.44
CA LEU A 574 14.15 14.40 38.67
C LEU A 574 13.01 13.58 38.04
N VAL A 575 13.27 12.92 36.91
CA VAL A 575 12.31 12.03 36.24
C VAL A 575 12.71 10.58 36.46
N GLU A 576 11.83 9.79 37.06
CA GLU A 576 12.03 8.35 37.27
C GLU A 576 11.93 7.59 35.95
N ILE A 577 12.99 6.86 35.57
CA ILE A 577 12.87 5.82 34.54
C ILE A 577 12.30 4.57 35.19
N VAL A 578 10.97 4.44 35.11
CA VAL A 578 10.26 3.20 35.44
C VAL A 578 10.71 2.10 34.49
N SER A 579 11.33 1.05 35.02
CA SER A 579 11.54 -0.18 34.27
C SER A 579 10.20 -0.84 33.97
N HIS A 580 9.92 -1.13 32.70
CA HIS A 580 8.93 -2.14 32.31
C HIS A 580 9.57 -3.16 31.39
N ARG A 581 9.29 -4.43 31.67
CA ARG A 581 9.54 -5.54 30.74
C ARG A 581 8.30 -5.70 29.87
N LEU A 582 8.52 -5.97 28.58
CA LEU A 582 7.80 -6.99 27.83
C LEU A 582 8.86 -7.84 27.13
#